data_AF-A0A929I3Q2-F1
#
_entry.id   AF-A0A929I3Q2-F1
#
_cell.length_a   1.000
_cell.length_b   1.000
_cell.length_c   1.000
_cell.angle_alpha   90.00
_cell.angle_beta   90.00
_cell.angle_gamma   90.00
#
_symmetry.space_group_name_H-M   'P 1'
#
loop_
_entity.id
_entity.type
_entity.pdbx_description
1 polymer ?
#
loop_
_entity_poly.entity_id
_entity_poly.type
_entity_poly.pdbx_seq_one_letter_code
_entity_poly.pdbx_strand_id
1 'polypeptide(L)'
;CYSRMMYVEFTVSQTMEHFLGCHQNAFEWFGAVPAKVMVDNLKSAVLKRIVGKDPIFNPKYLDFANHHGFTIVPCAVGKGNEKGRVESAVGYVKKNFLAGLDIPDFNALNPAVIHWLNTVANVRLHGETGKRPVDRLQRERQSMTQLPPYPYDIATIDQVRASPQFRVAVDGNRYSVPAEYAGAPLTLKTYPERLCIYHREKLIARHVRNYDRQQDIELPDHPKALLAQRRKARDQKIFMRFVSLSDKADAYYRQLEQRRMNPLHHIRQIVALSEIYGDQAVQRAMEDAFAFKAFSCEYIANLIEQRVRKLPEPGALQLTRRQDLLEITVQKPDMEIYNKSLKKSEDKS
;
A
#
# COMPACT_ATOMS: atom_id res chain seq x y z
N CYS A 1 -18.12 -7.61 42.95
CA CYS A 1 -18.59 -8.75 42.14
C CYS A 1 -19.28 -9.79 43.03
N TYR A 2 -20.59 -9.92 42.92
CA TYR A 2 -21.42 -10.81 43.72
C TYR A 2 -21.35 -12.26 43.23
N SER A 3 -21.48 -12.48 41.92
CA SER A 3 -21.57 -13.82 41.32
C SER A 3 -20.27 -14.61 41.30
N ARG A 4 -19.13 -13.91 41.33
CA ARG A 4 -17.81 -14.48 41.00
C ARG A 4 -17.73 -15.03 39.56
N MET A 5 -18.64 -14.59 38.68
CA MET A 5 -18.54 -14.86 37.25
C MET A 5 -17.23 -14.28 36.71
N MET A 6 -16.55 -15.05 35.87
CA MET A 6 -15.29 -14.63 35.27
C MET A 6 -15.47 -14.44 33.76
N TYR A 7 -14.92 -13.34 33.29
CA TYR A 7 -14.60 -13.10 31.89
C TYR A 7 -13.08 -13.00 31.79
N VAL A 8 -12.50 -13.65 30.79
CA VAL A 8 -11.06 -13.67 30.54
C VAL A 8 -10.85 -13.54 29.04
N GLU A 9 -9.99 -12.62 28.66
CA GLU A 9 -9.58 -12.39 27.29
C GLU A 9 -8.07 -12.15 27.29
N PHE A 10 -7.38 -12.77 26.35
CA PHE A 10 -5.97 -12.59 26.15
C PHE A 10 -5.74 -11.60 25.01
N THR A 11 -4.87 -10.62 25.27
CA THR A 11 -4.45 -9.61 24.31
C THR A 11 -2.94 -9.59 24.16
N VAL A 12 -2.47 -9.09 23.02
CA VAL A 12 -1.04 -8.97 22.69
C VAL A 12 -0.39 -7.71 23.28
N SER A 13 -1.18 -6.80 23.85
CA SER A 13 -0.70 -5.53 24.40
C SER A 13 -1.62 -5.01 25.51
N GLN A 14 -1.10 -4.07 26.30
CA GLN A 14 -1.78 -3.37 27.40
C GLN A 14 -2.05 -1.88 27.08
N THR A 15 -1.92 -1.48 25.81
CA THR A 15 -2.23 -0.12 25.35
C THR A 15 -3.72 0.20 25.55
N MET A 16 -4.06 1.49 25.48
CA MET A 16 -5.39 1.98 25.81
C MET A 16 -6.48 1.33 24.96
N GLU A 17 -6.28 1.20 23.64
CA GLU A 17 -7.27 0.61 22.74
C GLU A 17 -7.55 -0.87 23.06
N HIS A 18 -6.55 -1.64 23.51
CA HIS A 18 -6.77 -3.00 24.00
C HIS A 18 -7.49 -3.00 25.33
N PHE A 19 -7.09 -2.12 26.25
CA PHE A 19 -7.70 -2.05 27.57
C PHE A 19 -9.20 -1.71 27.49
N LEU A 20 -9.57 -0.75 26.65
CA LEU A 20 -10.97 -0.40 26.39
C LEU A 20 -11.69 -1.50 25.61
N GLY A 21 -11.03 -2.10 24.61
CA GLY A 21 -11.57 -3.24 23.86
C GLY A 21 -11.96 -4.41 24.78
N CYS A 22 -11.10 -4.79 25.72
CA CYS A 22 -11.41 -5.84 26.70
C CYS A 22 -12.62 -5.49 27.58
N HIS A 23 -12.77 -4.23 27.98
CA HIS A 23 -13.95 -3.81 28.76
C HIS A 23 -15.22 -3.88 27.92
N GLN A 24 -15.17 -3.39 26.68
CA GLN A 24 -16.31 -3.44 25.77
C GLN A 24 -16.73 -4.88 25.50
N ASN A 25 -15.79 -5.76 25.13
CA ASN A 25 -16.05 -7.18 24.91
C ASN A 25 -16.60 -7.86 26.18
N ALA A 26 -16.07 -7.52 27.36
CA ALA A 26 -16.59 -8.02 28.62
C ALA A 26 -18.05 -7.60 28.86
N PHE A 27 -18.36 -6.31 28.69
CA PHE A 27 -19.73 -5.80 28.88
C PHE A 27 -20.71 -6.43 27.88
N GLU A 28 -20.28 -6.61 26.63
CA GLU A 28 -21.05 -7.32 25.60
C GLU A 28 -21.28 -8.79 26.01
N TRP A 29 -20.26 -9.48 26.53
CA TRP A 29 -20.39 -10.86 27.00
C TRP A 29 -21.33 -11.01 28.21
N PHE A 30 -21.26 -10.08 29.17
CA PHE A 30 -22.23 -10.03 30.28
C PHE A 30 -23.62 -9.58 29.80
N GLY A 31 -23.69 -8.91 28.65
CA GLY A 31 -24.88 -8.27 28.11
C GLY A 31 -25.44 -7.17 29.02
N ALA A 32 -24.58 -6.55 29.83
CA ALA A 32 -24.91 -5.49 30.79
C ALA A 32 -23.63 -4.80 31.28
N VAL A 33 -23.76 -3.58 31.80
CA VAL A 33 -22.67 -2.79 32.37
C VAL A 33 -22.78 -2.78 33.90
N PRO A 34 -21.70 -3.09 34.65
CA PRO A 34 -21.69 -2.98 36.10
C PRO A 34 -21.69 -1.52 36.55
N ALA A 35 -22.32 -1.21 37.69
CA ALA A 35 -22.32 0.15 38.24
C ALA A 35 -20.91 0.66 38.65
N LYS A 36 -20.01 -0.25 39.03
CA LYS A 36 -18.64 0.06 39.48
C LYS A 36 -17.64 -0.88 38.85
N VAL A 37 -16.58 -0.33 38.27
CA VAL A 37 -15.45 -1.11 37.75
C VAL A 37 -14.24 -0.84 38.62
N MET A 38 -13.76 -1.89 39.27
CA MET A 38 -12.54 -1.84 40.06
C MET A 38 -11.33 -2.01 39.14
N VAL A 39 -10.42 -1.04 39.15
CA VAL A 39 -9.19 -1.09 38.36
C VAL A 39 -7.97 -1.12 39.26
N ASP A 40 -7.04 -2.03 38.95
CA ASP A 40 -5.70 -1.96 39.53
C ASP A 40 -4.94 -0.78 38.93
N ASN A 41 -3.82 -0.39 39.55
CA ASN A 41 -3.07 0.85 39.30
C ASN A 41 -2.33 0.89 37.94
N LEU A 42 -2.97 0.41 36.88
CA LEU A 42 -2.48 0.40 35.51
C LEU A 42 -2.46 1.84 34.96
N LYS A 43 -1.37 2.22 34.29
CA LYS A 43 -1.22 3.56 33.67
C LYS A 43 -2.34 3.90 32.67
N SER A 44 -2.95 2.89 32.05
CA SER A 44 -4.09 3.08 31.15
C SER A 44 -5.36 3.52 31.89
N ALA A 45 -5.49 3.27 33.19
CA ALA A 45 -6.62 3.70 34.01
C ALA A 45 -6.29 4.92 34.89
N VAL A 46 -5.09 4.98 35.48
CA VAL A 46 -4.69 6.01 36.45
C VAL A 46 -3.41 6.70 36.00
N LEU A 47 -3.47 8.01 35.70
CA LEU A 47 -2.33 8.80 35.23
C LEU A 47 -1.44 9.28 36.38
N LYS A 48 -2.03 9.76 37.48
CA LYS A 48 -1.32 10.22 38.68
C LYS A 48 -2.16 10.00 39.92
N ARG A 49 -1.52 9.56 41.01
CA ARG A 49 -2.11 9.54 42.35
C ARG A 49 -1.33 10.54 43.21
N ILE A 50 -1.99 11.59 43.66
CA ILE A 50 -1.44 12.51 44.66
C ILE A 50 -2.00 12.04 46.00
N VAL A 51 -1.12 11.73 46.96
CA VAL A 51 -1.54 11.33 48.32
C VAL A 51 -2.39 12.46 48.92
N GLY A 52 -3.62 12.15 49.34
CA GLY A 52 -4.57 13.11 49.88
C GLY A 52 -5.46 13.83 48.86
N LYS A 53 -5.41 13.48 47.57
CA LYS A 53 -6.34 13.99 46.54
C LYS A 53 -6.99 12.85 45.75
N ASP A 54 -8.08 13.17 45.06
CA ASP A 54 -8.74 12.24 44.16
C ASP A 54 -7.78 11.76 43.04
N PRO A 55 -7.82 10.48 42.68
CA PRO A 55 -7.02 9.92 41.59
C PRO A 55 -7.30 10.64 40.27
N ILE A 56 -6.25 11.00 39.54
CA ILE A 56 -6.38 11.57 38.19
C ILE A 56 -6.46 10.40 37.21
N PHE A 57 -7.69 10.12 36.75
CA PHE A 57 -7.95 9.11 35.74
C PHE A 57 -7.50 9.56 34.35
N ASN A 58 -7.24 8.59 33.48
CA ASN A 58 -7.01 8.89 32.07
C ASN A 58 -8.30 9.49 31.46
N PRO A 59 -8.25 10.68 30.82
CA PRO A 59 -9.43 11.33 30.25
C PRO A 59 -10.24 10.41 29.31
N LYS A 60 -9.54 9.60 28.50
CA LYS A 60 -10.19 8.68 27.57
C LYS A 60 -10.90 7.52 28.29
N TYR A 61 -10.37 7.05 29.42
CA TYR A 61 -11.04 6.03 30.22
C TYR A 61 -12.22 6.62 31.01
N LEU A 62 -12.11 7.86 31.46
CA LEU A 62 -13.23 8.58 32.09
C LEU A 62 -14.38 8.80 31.10
N ASP A 63 -14.06 9.19 29.86
CA ASP A 63 -15.06 9.35 28.79
C ASP A 63 -15.75 8.02 28.46
N PHE A 64 -14.97 6.93 28.35
CA PHE A 64 -15.51 5.57 28.22
C PHE A 64 -16.43 5.18 29.39
N ALA A 65 -16.06 5.52 30.62
CA ALA A 65 -16.86 5.27 31.81
C ALA A 65 -18.18 6.04 31.80
N ASN A 66 -18.15 7.30 31.35
CA ASN A 66 -19.35 8.12 31.19
C ASN A 66 -20.28 7.58 30.09
N HIS A 67 -19.72 7.15 28.94
CA HIS A 67 -20.50 6.55 27.85
C HIS A 67 -21.25 5.30 28.28
N HIS A 68 -20.60 4.44 29.07
CA HIS A 68 -21.19 3.19 29.56
C HIS A 68 -21.97 3.36 30.90
N GLY A 69 -21.83 4.50 31.58
CA GLY A 69 -22.53 4.80 32.83
C GLY A 69 -22.01 4.05 34.06
N PHE A 70 -20.70 3.74 34.13
CA PHE A 70 -20.09 3.11 35.30
C PHE A 70 -19.13 4.05 36.04
N THR A 71 -18.94 3.81 37.34
CA THR A 71 -17.96 4.54 38.14
C THR A 71 -16.63 3.78 38.22
N ILE A 72 -15.53 4.45 37.93
CA ILE A 72 -14.18 3.90 38.09
C ILE A 72 -13.81 3.92 39.58
N VAL A 73 -13.47 2.77 40.14
CA VAL A 73 -13.00 2.63 41.53
C VAL A 73 -11.57 2.11 41.53
N PRO A 74 -10.56 2.92 41.89
CA PRO A 74 -9.20 2.44 41.97
C PRO A 74 -9.01 1.59 43.22
N CYS A 75 -8.30 0.47 43.09
CA CYS A 75 -7.93 -0.34 44.25
C CYS A 75 -7.11 0.50 45.25
N ALA A 76 -7.53 0.52 46.52
CA ALA A 76 -6.80 1.20 47.59
C ALA A 76 -5.54 0.41 47.97
N VAL A 77 -4.41 1.10 48.11
CA VAL A 77 -3.20 0.52 48.73
C VAL A 77 -3.54 0.21 50.18
N GLY A 78 -3.60 -1.08 50.55
CA GLY A 78 -3.89 -1.53 51.92
C GLY A 78 -5.23 -2.25 52.14
N LYS A 79 -6.14 -2.29 51.15
CA LYS A 79 -7.34 -3.16 51.23
C LYS A 79 -7.06 -4.53 50.60
N GLY A 80 -6.39 -5.40 51.36
CA GLY A 80 -6.00 -6.75 50.93
C GLY A 80 -7.15 -7.61 50.39
N ASN A 81 -8.39 -7.39 50.84
CA ASN A 81 -9.55 -8.18 50.43
C ASN A 81 -9.93 -8.00 48.95
N GLU A 82 -9.82 -6.79 48.39
CA GLU A 82 -10.19 -6.54 46.98
C GLU A 82 -9.08 -7.03 46.05
N LYS A 83 -7.83 -6.74 46.41
CA LYS A 83 -6.64 -7.19 45.68
C LYS A 83 -6.52 -8.73 45.69
N GLY A 84 -6.72 -9.37 46.84
CA GLY A 84 -6.66 -10.82 46.98
C GLY A 84 -7.70 -11.57 46.14
N ARG A 85 -8.85 -10.96 45.84
CA ARG A 85 -9.85 -11.55 44.95
C ARG A 85 -9.39 -11.60 43.50
N VAL A 86 -8.80 -10.51 43.00
CA VAL A 86 -8.26 -10.44 41.64
C VAL A 86 -7.08 -11.41 41.51
N GLU A 87 -6.16 -11.40 42.48
CA GLU A 87 -5.01 -12.31 42.51
C GLU A 87 -5.43 -13.79 42.56
N SER A 88 -6.46 -14.11 43.36
CA SER A 88 -7.02 -15.47 43.42
C SER A 88 -7.64 -15.91 42.10
N ALA A 89 -8.40 -15.03 41.42
CA ALA A 89 -8.98 -15.33 40.12
C ALA A 89 -7.91 -15.54 39.04
N VAL A 90 -6.90 -14.66 38.99
CA VAL A 90 -5.75 -14.79 38.07
C VAL A 90 -4.97 -16.07 38.37
N GLY A 91 -4.74 -16.38 39.65
CA GLY A 91 -4.09 -17.62 40.08
C GLY A 91 -4.88 -18.86 39.67
N TYR A 92 -6.21 -18.82 39.74
CA TYR A 92 -7.08 -19.90 39.30
C TYR A 92 -6.96 -20.14 37.79
N VAL A 93 -7.00 -19.09 36.97
CA VAL A 93 -6.80 -19.20 35.50
C VAL A 93 -5.43 -19.79 35.19
N LYS A 94 -4.37 -19.32 35.84
CA LYS A 94 -3.00 -19.85 35.63
C LYS A 94 -2.89 -21.33 35.98
N LYS A 95 -3.46 -21.75 37.11
CA LYS A 95 -3.33 -23.13 37.62
C LYS A 95 -4.27 -24.15 36.97
N ASN A 96 -5.40 -23.73 36.42
CA ASN A 96 -6.45 -24.65 35.96
C ASN A 96 -6.73 -24.56 34.45
N PHE A 97 -6.48 -23.40 33.84
CA PHE A 97 -6.58 -23.25 32.40
C PHE A 97 -5.19 -23.39 31.78
N LEU A 98 -4.26 -22.49 32.11
CA LEU A 98 -2.94 -22.46 31.47
C LEU A 98 -2.02 -23.62 31.85
N ALA A 99 -2.23 -24.24 33.01
CA ALA A 99 -1.39 -25.36 33.44
C ALA A 99 -1.65 -26.60 32.55
N GLY A 100 -0.63 -27.00 31.79
CA GLY A 100 -0.70 -28.18 30.91
C GLY A 100 -1.29 -27.92 29.53
N LEU A 101 -1.60 -26.67 29.18
CA LEU A 101 -1.94 -26.31 27.80
C LEU A 101 -0.66 -26.11 26.99
N ASP A 102 -0.50 -26.90 25.93
CA ASP A 102 0.45 -26.61 24.86
C ASP A 102 -0.31 -25.87 23.75
N ILE A 103 0.07 -24.61 23.52
CA ILE A 103 -0.71 -23.67 22.70
C ILE A 103 0.18 -23.24 21.54
N PRO A 104 0.00 -23.84 20.34
CA PRO A 104 0.88 -23.58 19.21
C PRO A 104 0.62 -22.20 18.57
N ASP A 105 -0.57 -21.63 18.74
CA ASP A 105 -0.97 -20.34 18.18
C ASP A 105 -1.78 -19.52 19.20
N PHE A 106 -1.44 -18.24 19.34
CA PHE A 106 -2.17 -17.28 20.16
C PHE A 106 -3.64 -17.15 19.75
N ASN A 107 -3.95 -17.31 18.46
CA ASN A 107 -5.34 -17.24 17.98
C ASN A 107 -6.24 -18.34 18.57
N ALA A 108 -5.67 -19.46 19.00
CA ALA A 108 -6.41 -20.55 19.63
C ALA A 108 -6.74 -20.28 21.11
N LEU A 109 -6.05 -19.34 21.75
CA LEU A 109 -6.12 -19.11 23.19
C LEU A 109 -7.48 -18.55 23.65
N ASN A 110 -8.01 -17.56 22.92
CA ASN A 110 -9.29 -16.95 23.25
C ASN A 110 -10.48 -17.92 23.06
N PRO A 111 -10.59 -18.66 21.94
CA PRO A 111 -11.59 -19.73 21.82
C PRO A 111 -11.50 -20.78 22.93
N ALA A 112 -10.28 -21.21 23.29
CA ALA A 112 -10.06 -22.19 24.34
C ALA A 112 -10.48 -21.68 25.73
N VAL A 113 -10.14 -20.44 26.08
CA VAL A 113 -10.53 -19.89 27.38
C VAL A 113 -12.03 -19.66 27.47
N ILE A 114 -12.69 -19.23 26.40
CA ILE A 114 -14.14 -19.09 26.35
C ILE A 114 -14.81 -20.44 26.59
N HIS A 115 -14.33 -21.51 25.93
CA HIS A 115 -14.83 -22.86 26.17
C HIS A 115 -14.67 -23.27 27.64
N TRP A 116 -13.47 -23.14 28.19
CA TRP A 116 -13.18 -23.49 29.58
C TRP A 116 -13.98 -22.65 30.59
N LEU A 117 -14.19 -21.36 30.33
CA LEU A 117 -15.04 -20.50 31.15
C LEU A 117 -16.48 -21.04 31.21
N ASN A 118 -17.01 -21.48 30.06
CA ASN A 118 -18.39 -21.96 29.94
C ASN A 118 -18.58 -23.38 30.50
N THR A 119 -17.58 -24.25 30.40
CA THR A 119 -17.72 -25.68 30.77
C THR A 119 -17.11 -26.05 32.11
N VAL A 120 -16.18 -25.24 32.64
CA VAL A 120 -15.48 -25.52 33.90
C VAL A 120 -15.63 -24.36 34.85
N ALA A 121 -15.15 -23.18 34.45
CA ALA A 121 -14.90 -22.11 35.40
C ALA A 121 -16.20 -21.52 35.98
N ASN A 122 -17.17 -21.17 35.14
CA ASN A 122 -18.39 -20.48 35.58
C ASN A 122 -19.49 -21.44 36.06
N VAL A 123 -19.37 -22.74 35.76
CA VAL A 123 -20.33 -23.78 36.20
C VAL A 123 -19.88 -24.52 37.46
N ARG A 124 -18.64 -24.31 37.93
CA ARG A 124 -18.14 -24.93 39.18
C ARG A 124 -18.91 -24.46 40.41
N LEU A 125 -18.99 -25.31 41.43
CA LEU A 125 -19.34 -24.88 42.78
C LEU A 125 -18.19 -24.04 43.35
N HIS A 126 -18.40 -22.74 43.52
CA HIS A 126 -17.34 -21.85 43.99
C HIS A 126 -17.12 -22.01 45.50
N GLY A 127 -15.90 -22.37 45.92
CA GLY A 127 -15.56 -22.71 47.31
C GLY A 127 -16.02 -21.71 48.37
N GLU A 128 -15.83 -20.41 48.15
CA GLU A 128 -16.27 -19.38 49.11
C GLU A 128 -17.80 -19.17 49.15
N THR A 129 -18.51 -19.46 48.05
CA THR A 129 -19.94 -19.09 47.94
C THR A 129 -20.90 -20.28 47.95
N GLY A 130 -20.38 -21.51 47.80
CA GLY A 130 -21.14 -22.74 47.72
C GLY A 130 -22.10 -22.83 46.53
N LYS A 131 -22.04 -21.90 45.57
CA LYS A 131 -22.96 -21.79 44.44
C LYS A 131 -22.20 -21.68 43.12
N ARG A 132 -22.88 -21.98 42.02
CA ARG A 132 -22.31 -21.80 40.67
C ARG A 132 -22.35 -20.31 40.28
N PRO A 133 -21.24 -19.75 39.76
CA PRO A 133 -21.20 -18.38 39.28
C PRO A 133 -22.31 -18.03 38.27
N VAL A 134 -22.60 -18.93 37.32
CA VAL A 134 -23.68 -18.75 36.32
C VAL A 134 -25.06 -18.48 36.96
N ASP A 135 -25.43 -19.22 38.02
CA ASP A 135 -26.73 -19.07 38.67
C ASP A 135 -26.82 -17.74 39.43
N ARG A 136 -25.69 -17.28 39.97
CA ARG A 136 -25.62 -16.02 40.71
C ARG A 136 -25.59 -14.81 39.78
N LEU A 137 -25.02 -14.94 38.58
CA LEU A 137 -24.97 -13.85 37.60
C LEU A 137 -26.38 -13.40 37.22
N GLN A 138 -27.34 -14.32 37.08
CA GLN A 138 -28.73 -13.99 36.76
C GLN A 138 -29.33 -12.99 37.77
N ARG A 139 -28.99 -13.12 39.06
CA ARG A 139 -29.42 -12.19 40.11
C ARG A 139 -28.64 -10.88 40.06
N GLU A 140 -27.32 -10.95 39.85
CA GLU A 140 -26.46 -9.76 39.76
C GLU A 140 -26.85 -8.87 38.58
N ARG A 141 -27.26 -9.46 37.45
CA ARG A 141 -27.64 -8.74 36.24
C ARG A 141 -28.85 -7.82 36.43
N GLN A 142 -29.74 -8.12 37.37
CA GLN A 142 -30.88 -7.26 37.72
C GLN A 142 -30.45 -5.91 38.33
N SER A 143 -29.22 -5.83 38.83
CA SER A 143 -28.63 -4.60 39.40
C SER A 143 -27.66 -3.89 38.45
N MET A 144 -27.52 -4.38 37.21
CA MET A 144 -26.64 -3.83 36.19
C MET A 144 -27.42 -2.94 35.22
N THR A 145 -26.72 -2.04 34.55
CA THR A 145 -27.29 -1.15 33.54
C THR A 145 -27.28 -1.84 32.17
N GLN A 146 -28.23 -1.48 31.30
CA GLN A 146 -28.22 -1.96 29.92
C GLN A 146 -27.02 -1.40 29.14
N LEU A 147 -26.55 -2.15 28.15
CA LEU A 147 -25.54 -1.68 27.21
C LEU A 147 -26.02 -0.46 26.42
N PRO A 148 -25.15 0.54 26.18
CA PRO A 148 -25.45 1.62 25.26
C PRO A 148 -25.79 1.10 23.85
N PRO A 149 -26.70 1.75 23.11
CA PRO A 149 -27.11 1.31 21.78
C PRO A 149 -26.00 1.47 20.72
N TYR A 150 -25.05 2.38 20.96
CA TYR A 150 -23.92 2.63 20.07
C TYR A 150 -22.60 2.27 20.77
N PRO A 151 -21.68 1.58 20.09
CA PRO A 151 -20.38 1.25 20.65
C PRO A 151 -19.54 2.53 20.83
N TYR A 152 -18.68 2.52 21.85
CA TYR A 152 -17.72 3.59 22.06
C TYR A 152 -16.55 3.48 21.07
N ASP A 153 -16.02 4.61 20.60
CA ASP A 153 -14.84 4.59 19.73
C ASP A 153 -13.56 4.36 20.55
N ILE A 154 -13.15 3.10 20.68
CA ILE A 154 -11.96 2.70 21.47
C ILE A 154 -10.63 3.15 20.85
N ALA A 155 -10.63 3.68 19.62
CA ALA A 155 -9.41 3.97 18.88
C ALA A 155 -8.52 5.01 19.57
N THR A 156 -7.23 4.75 19.62
CA THR A 156 -6.25 5.81 19.99
C THR A 156 -5.99 6.67 18.76
N ILE A 157 -5.99 7.99 18.95
CA ILE A 157 -5.88 8.97 17.87
C ILE A 157 -4.52 9.64 17.94
N ASP A 158 -3.74 9.48 16.88
CA ASP A 158 -2.41 10.07 16.74
C ASP A 158 -2.30 10.90 15.46
N GLN A 159 -1.56 12.00 15.52
CA GLN A 159 -1.17 12.75 14.32
C GLN A 159 0.12 12.16 13.77
N VAL A 160 0.06 11.66 12.53
CA VAL A 160 1.17 11.02 11.84
C VAL A 160 1.44 11.72 10.53
N ARG A 161 2.64 11.53 9.96
CA ARG A 161 2.98 12.09 8.65
C ARG A 161 3.34 10.96 7.71
N ALA A 162 2.76 10.97 6.51
CA ALA A 162 3.17 10.04 5.47
C ALA A 162 4.60 10.37 5.02
N SER A 163 5.43 9.34 4.90
CA SER A 163 6.75 9.44 4.29
C SER A 163 6.67 9.82 2.80
N PRO A 164 7.79 10.22 2.16
CA PRO A 164 7.85 10.43 0.71
C PRO A 164 7.49 9.19 -0.12
N GLN A 165 7.64 7.99 0.46
CA GLN A 165 7.26 6.72 -0.14
C GLN A 165 5.82 6.31 0.23
N PHE A 166 4.98 7.29 0.61
CA PHE A 166 3.56 7.07 0.96
C PHE A 166 3.36 5.95 2.00
N ARG A 167 4.30 5.83 2.96
CA ARG A 167 4.19 4.96 4.14
C ARG A 167 3.93 5.74 5.43
N VAL A 168 3.18 5.15 6.36
CA VAL A 168 3.03 5.55 7.76
C VAL A 168 3.63 4.46 8.65
N ALA A 169 4.46 4.84 9.62
CA ALA A 169 5.05 3.91 10.57
C ALA A 169 4.16 3.73 11.80
N VAL A 170 3.81 2.50 12.13
CA VAL A 170 2.98 2.15 13.31
C VAL A 170 3.54 0.87 13.93
N ASP A 171 3.81 0.88 15.23
CA ASP A 171 4.31 -0.28 16.00
C ASP A 171 5.58 -0.98 15.42
N GLY A 172 6.41 -0.24 14.66
CA GLY A 172 7.60 -0.79 14.00
C GLY A 172 7.33 -1.42 12.63
N ASN A 173 6.12 -1.31 12.11
CA ASN A 173 5.71 -1.70 10.76
C ASN A 173 5.43 -0.47 9.90
N ARG A 174 5.41 -0.67 8.58
CA ARG A 174 5.10 0.35 7.58
C ARG A 174 3.79 0.01 6.89
N TYR A 175 2.87 0.96 6.85
CA TYR A 175 1.58 0.83 6.18
C TYR A 175 1.48 1.84 5.06
N SER A 176 1.13 1.38 3.87
CA SER A 176 0.95 2.26 2.72
C SER A 176 -0.28 3.18 2.87
N VAL A 177 -0.23 4.35 2.24
CA VAL A 177 -1.36 5.26 2.01
C VAL A 177 -1.42 5.61 0.52
N PRO A 178 -2.56 6.10 -0.01
CA PRO A 178 -2.61 6.52 -1.41
C PRO A 178 -1.52 7.53 -1.74
N ALA A 179 -0.87 7.36 -2.90
CA ALA A 179 0.33 8.13 -3.25
C ALA A 179 0.12 9.65 -3.33
N GLU A 180 -1.13 10.10 -3.54
CA GLU A 180 -1.52 11.51 -3.51
C GLU A 180 -1.32 12.17 -2.14
N TYR A 181 -1.25 11.38 -1.06
CA TYR A 181 -1.04 11.85 0.31
C TYR A 181 0.42 11.68 0.78
N ALA A 182 1.37 11.42 -0.12
CA ALA A 182 2.79 11.37 0.24
C ALA A 182 3.25 12.69 0.89
N GLY A 183 3.91 12.62 2.05
CA GLY A 183 4.36 13.81 2.78
C GLY A 183 3.27 14.56 3.55
N ALA A 184 1.99 14.16 3.45
CA ALA A 184 0.87 14.86 4.09
C ALA A 184 0.74 14.51 5.58
N PRO A 185 0.27 15.46 6.42
CA PRO A 185 -0.17 15.16 7.77
C PRO A 185 -1.50 14.38 7.74
N LEU A 186 -1.59 13.35 8.56
CA LEU A 186 -2.68 12.39 8.59
C LEU A 186 -3.08 12.12 10.05
N THR A 187 -4.33 11.74 10.25
CA THR A 187 -4.84 11.28 11.55
C THR A 187 -4.94 9.77 11.51
N LEU A 188 -4.22 9.10 12.42
CA LEU A 188 -4.26 7.65 12.60
C LEU A 188 -5.21 7.32 13.74
N LYS A 189 -6.22 6.50 13.44
CA LYS A 189 -7.05 5.82 14.43
C LYS A 189 -6.57 4.38 14.57
N THR A 190 -6.02 4.06 15.73
CA THR A 190 -5.43 2.76 16.07
C THR A 190 -6.41 1.94 16.91
N TYR A 191 -6.90 0.83 16.36
CA TYR A 191 -7.70 -0.18 17.05
C TYR A 191 -6.86 -1.43 17.32
N PRO A 192 -7.33 -2.38 18.15
CA PRO A 192 -6.66 -3.67 18.32
C PRO A 192 -6.52 -4.46 17.01
N GLU A 193 -7.57 -4.53 16.19
CA GLU A 193 -7.59 -5.37 14.99
C GLU A 193 -7.24 -4.63 13.70
N ARG A 194 -7.33 -3.29 13.71
CA ARG A 194 -7.24 -2.48 12.49
C ARG A 194 -6.64 -1.10 12.72
N LEU A 195 -6.12 -0.54 11.63
CA LEU A 195 -5.65 0.84 11.55
C LEU A 195 -6.50 1.58 10.53
N CYS A 196 -6.98 2.76 10.89
CA CYS A 196 -7.72 3.63 9.99
C CYS A 196 -7.00 4.95 9.86
N ILE A 197 -6.67 5.33 8.62
CA ILE A 197 -5.88 6.52 8.33
C ILE A 197 -6.79 7.52 7.64
N TYR A 198 -6.85 8.73 8.20
CA TYR A 198 -7.67 9.82 7.73
C TYR A 198 -6.81 10.97 7.25
N HIS A 199 -7.25 11.62 6.18
CA HIS A 199 -6.79 12.95 5.83
C HIS A 199 -7.92 13.93 6.09
N ARG A 200 -7.78 14.74 7.15
CA ARG A 200 -8.88 15.53 7.73
C ARG A 200 -10.02 14.60 8.17
N GLU A 201 -11.20 14.72 7.57
CA GLU A 201 -12.38 13.89 7.89
C GLU A 201 -12.56 12.69 6.95
N LYS A 202 -11.77 12.60 5.87
CA LYS A 202 -11.89 11.54 4.87
C LYS A 202 -11.04 10.34 5.26
N LEU A 203 -11.66 9.16 5.36
CA LEU A 203 -10.94 7.89 5.48
C LEU A 203 -10.23 7.60 4.15
N ILE A 204 -8.90 7.50 4.18
CA ILE A 204 -8.07 7.29 2.98
C ILE A 204 -7.50 5.87 2.90
N ALA A 205 -7.31 5.20 4.03
CA ALA A 205 -6.82 3.83 4.06
C ALA A 205 -7.31 3.09 5.32
N ARG A 206 -7.59 1.79 5.16
CA ARG A 206 -7.89 0.87 6.26
C ARG A 206 -7.01 -0.36 6.14
N HIS A 207 -6.29 -0.69 7.20
CA HIS A 207 -5.39 -1.84 7.25
C HIS A 207 -5.77 -2.77 8.40
N VAL A 208 -5.51 -4.06 8.24
CA VAL A 208 -5.45 -5.00 9.37
C VAL A 208 -4.20 -4.68 10.17
N ARG A 209 -4.30 -4.57 11.49
CA ARG A 209 -3.14 -4.27 12.34
C ARG A 209 -2.27 -5.51 12.46
N ASN A 210 -0.98 -5.35 12.18
CA ASN A 210 0.03 -6.37 12.36
C ASN A 210 0.91 -6.03 13.58
N TYR A 211 1.12 -7.02 14.45
CA TYR A 211 1.92 -6.96 15.68
C TYR A 211 3.33 -7.55 15.54
N ASP A 212 3.66 -8.11 14.38
CA ASP A 212 5.04 -8.42 14.00
C ASP A 212 5.85 -7.13 13.86
N ARG A 213 7.12 -7.23 13.51
CA ARG A 213 8.00 -6.07 13.30
C ARG A 213 8.58 -6.06 11.91
N GLN A 214 8.93 -4.85 11.46
CA GLN A 214 9.63 -4.59 10.20
C GLN A 214 8.88 -5.04 8.93
N GLN A 215 7.56 -5.22 9.03
CA GLN A 215 6.73 -5.55 7.87
C GLN A 215 6.42 -4.29 7.05
N ASP A 216 6.32 -4.44 5.73
CA ASP A 216 5.82 -3.40 4.82
C ASP A 216 4.50 -3.87 4.18
N ILE A 217 3.40 -3.26 4.62
CA ILE A 217 2.03 -3.64 4.30
C ILE A 217 1.49 -2.68 3.24
N GLU A 218 1.50 -3.14 2.00
CA GLU A 218 1.07 -2.37 0.84
C GLU A 218 -0.31 -2.79 0.33
N LEU A 219 -1.21 -1.81 0.13
CA LEU A 219 -2.46 -2.04 -0.58
C LEU A 219 -2.27 -1.74 -2.09
N PRO A 220 -2.72 -2.63 -2.99
CA PRO A 220 -2.49 -2.49 -4.44
C PRO A 220 -3.03 -1.20 -5.07
N ASP A 221 -4.02 -0.56 -4.46
CA ASP A 221 -4.64 0.66 -4.98
C ASP A 221 -3.81 1.92 -4.71
N HIS A 222 -2.98 1.91 -3.67
CA HIS A 222 -2.23 3.07 -3.22
C HIS A 222 -1.21 3.61 -4.24
N PRO A 223 -0.43 2.78 -4.96
CA PRO A 223 0.52 3.27 -5.96
C PRO A 223 -0.12 3.61 -7.33
N LYS A 224 -1.40 3.28 -7.58
CA LYS A 224 -2.02 3.39 -8.92
C LYS A 224 -1.93 4.79 -9.52
N ALA A 225 -2.24 5.82 -8.73
CA ALA A 225 -2.20 7.21 -9.18
C ALA A 225 -0.79 7.64 -9.62
N LEU A 226 0.23 7.26 -8.84
CA LEU A 226 1.63 7.56 -9.14
C LEU A 226 2.12 6.83 -10.39
N LEU A 227 1.75 5.55 -10.54
CA LEU A 227 2.09 4.76 -11.72
C LEU A 227 1.44 5.34 -12.99
N ALA A 228 0.19 5.79 -12.91
CA ALA A 228 -0.50 6.45 -14.01
C ALA A 228 0.20 7.77 -14.40
N GLN A 229 0.60 8.59 -13.42
CA GLN A 229 1.33 9.84 -13.67
C GLN A 229 2.70 9.58 -14.29
N ARG A 230 3.46 8.60 -13.78
CA ARG A 230 4.76 8.20 -14.33
C ARG A 230 4.64 7.69 -15.76
N ARG A 231 3.60 6.93 -16.08
CA ARG A 231 3.31 6.47 -17.44
C ARG A 231 3.08 7.64 -18.38
N LYS A 232 2.22 8.60 -18.00
CA LYS A 232 1.97 9.83 -18.80
C LYS A 232 3.25 10.64 -19.02
N ALA A 233 4.04 10.87 -17.98
CA ALA A 233 5.30 11.62 -18.08
C ALA A 233 6.33 10.91 -18.98
N ARG A 234 6.43 9.57 -18.90
CA ARG A 234 7.27 8.78 -19.79
C ARG A 234 6.80 8.91 -21.24
N ASP A 235 5.50 8.78 -21.48
CA ASP A 235 4.92 8.88 -22.82
C ASP A 235 5.15 10.28 -23.43
N GLN A 236 5.03 11.35 -22.62
CA GLN A 236 5.34 12.72 -23.04
C GLN A 236 6.83 12.90 -23.38
N LYS A 237 7.75 12.36 -22.57
CA LYS A 237 9.19 12.41 -22.88
C LYS A 237 9.53 11.71 -24.20
N ILE A 238 8.96 10.53 -24.42
CA ILE A 238 9.16 9.78 -25.66
C ILE A 238 8.58 10.58 -26.85
N PHE A 239 7.41 11.19 -26.68
CA PHE A 239 6.82 12.06 -27.71
C PHE A 239 7.72 13.27 -28.03
N MET A 240 8.24 13.97 -27.02
CA MET A 240 9.18 15.08 -27.24
C MET A 240 10.46 14.62 -27.96
N ARG A 241 10.99 13.44 -27.60
CA ARG A 241 12.13 12.85 -28.31
C ARG A 241 11.79 12.57 -29.77
N PHE A 242 10.63 11.99 -30.04
CA PHE A 242 10.15 11.74 -31.41
C PHE A 242 10.02 13.03 -32.23
N VAL A 243 9.42 14.08 -31.66
CA VAL A 243 9.30 15.40 -32.33
C VAL A 243 10.69 15.98 -32.64
N SER A 244 11.68 15.77 -31.78
CA SER A 244 13.06 16.22 -32.02
C SER A 244 13.81 15.46 -33.13
N LEU A 245 13.31 14.32 -33.61
CA LEU A 245 13.99 13.53 -34.65
C LEU A 245 13.86 14.13 -36.04
N SER A 246 12.81 14.91 -36.32
CA SER A 246 12.55 15.46 -37.65
C SER A 246 11.59 16.63 -37.58
N ASP A 247 11.82 17.66 -38.40
CA ASP A 247 10.91 18.80 -38.56
C ASP A 247 9.51 18.37 -39.06
N LYS A 248 9.39 17.21 -39.72
CA LYS A 248 8.12 16.63 -40.19
C LYS A 248 7.47 15.67 -39.18
N ALA A 249 8.06 15.49 -38.00
CA ALA A 249 7.58 14.52 -37.01
C ALA A 249 6.13 14.80 -36.56
N ASP A 250 5.75 16.06 -36.33
CA ASP A 250 4.38 16.42 -35.95
C ASP A 250 3.36 16.08 -37.06
N ALA A 251 3.71 16.37 -38.31
CA ALA A 251 2.87 16.04 -39.45
C ALA A 251 2.75 14.52 -39.65
N TYR A 252 3.86 13.79 -39.44
CA TYR A 252 3.88 12.33 -39.46
C TYR A 252 2.99 11.75 -38.35
N TYR A 253 3.04 12.30 -37.13
CA TYR A 253 2.20 11.88 -36.02
C TYR A 253 0.70 12.04 -36.33
N ARG A 254 0.28 13.19 -36.88
CA ARG A 254 -1.14 13.41 -37.24
C ARG A 254 -1.65 12.38 -38.25
N GLN A 255 -0.83 12.01 -39.23
CA GLN A 255 -1.19 10.97 -40.21
C GLN A 255 -1.21 9.58 -39.60
N LEU A 256 -0.29 9.30 -38.67
CA LEU A 256 -0.24 8.04 -37.92
C LEU A 256 -1.48 7.86 -37.03
N GLU A 257 -1.90 8.90 -36.31
CA GLU A 257 -3.08 8.91 -35.44
C GLU A 257 -4.39 8.67 -36.22
N GLN A 258 -4.50 9.23 -37.44
CA GLN A 258 -5.68 9.02 -38.30
C GLN A 258 -5.77 7.61 -38.91
N ARG A 259 -4.64 6.90 -39.05
CA ARG A 259 -4.57 5.64 -39.83
C ARG A 259 -4.34 4.40 -38.98
N ARG A 260 -3.99 4.54 -37.69
CA ARG A 260 -3.58 3.44 -36.81
C ARG A 260 -4.22 3.55 -35.44
N MET A 261 -4.59 2.40 -34.88
CA MET A 261 -5.23 2.32 -33.55
C MET A 261 -4.28 2.62 -32.38
N ASN A 262 -2.96 2.38 -32.55
CA ASN A 262 -1.97 2.51 -31.47
C ASN A 262 -0.77 3.41 -31.87
N PRO A 263 -0.98 4.72 -32.08
CA PRO A 263 0.10 5.63 -32.53
C PRO A 263 1.28 5.70 -31.54
N LEU A 264 1.01 5.61 -30.23
CA LEU A 264 2.06 5.61 -29.19
C LEU A 264 3.00 4.40 -29.29
N HIS A 265 2.52 3.22 -29.72
CA HIS A 265 3.38 2.06 -29.92
C HIS A 265 4.41 2.34 -31.02
N HIS A 266 3.95 2.83 -32.16
CA HIS A 266 4.83 3.16 -33.28
C HIS A 266 5.83 4.27 -32.91
N ILE A 267 5.40 5.31 -32.17
CA ILE A 267 6.32 6.34 -31.69
C ILE A 267 7.42 5.75 -30.81
N ARG A 268 7.07 4.90 -29.83
CA ARG A 268 8.05 4.25 -28.96
C ARG A 268 9.07 3.43 -29.77
N GLN A 269 8.61 2.69 -30.78
CA GLN A 269 9.47 1.90 -31.66
C GLN A 269 10.36 2.79 -32.53
N ILE A 270 9.86 3.88 -33.09
CA ILE A 270 10.66 4.81 -33.92
C ILE A 270 11.75 5.49 -33.08
N VAL A 271 11.43 5.89 -31.85
CA VAL A 271 12.43 6.44 -30.92
C VAL A 271 13.48 5.38 -30.57
N ALA A 272 13.07 4.13 -30.32
CA ALA A 272 14.02 3.04 -30.09
C ALA A 272 14.92 2.76 -31.31
N LEU A 273 14.39 2.86 -32.54
CA LEU A 273 15.19 2.76 -33.77
C LEU A 273 16.24 3.87 -33.87
N SER A 274 15.95 5.07 -33.35
CA SER A 274 16.90 6.19 -33.35
C SER A 274 18.06 5.95 -32.39
N GLU A 275 17.81 5.26 -31.28
CA GLU A 275 18.86 4.82 -30.34
C GLU A 275 19.79 3.75 -30.95
N ILE A 276 19.28 2.93 -31.87
CA ILE A 276 20.05 1.84 -32.52
C ILE A 276 20.81 2.34 -33.77
N TYR A 277 20.13 3.05 -34.66
CA TYR A 277 20.64 3.41 -35.99
C TYR A 277 21.08 4.88 -36.10
N GLY A 278 20.85 5.68 -35.06
CA GLY A 278 21.17 7.10 -35.02
C GLY A 278 20.06 8.00 -35.58
N ASP A 279 20.02 9.23 -35.07
CA ASP A 279 18.94 10.18 -35.34
C ASP A 279 18.85 10.56 -36.84
N GLN A 280 19.99 10.74 -37.53
CA GLN A 280 20.01 11.10 -38.95
C GLN A 280 19.44 9.99 -39.86
N ALA A 281 19.69 8.72 -39.53
CA ALA A 281 19.17 7.60 -40.31
C ALA A 281 17.64 7.52 -40.23
N VAL A 282 17.11 7.70 -39.01
CA VAL A 282 15.67 7.74 -38.76
C VAL A 282 15.02 8.96 -39.38
N GLN A 283 15.63 10.15 -39.28
CA GLN A 283 15.11 11.38 -39.89
C GLN A 283 14.88 11.20 -41.40
N ARG A 284 15.90 10.72 -42.13
CA ARG A 284 15.78 10.49 -43.58
C ARG A 284 14.75 9.40 -43.91
N ALA A 285 14.65 8.36 -43.09
CA ALA A 285 13.64 7.31 -43.28
C ALA A 285 12.21 7.84 -43.02
N MET A 286 12.04 8.74 -42.06
CA MET A 286 10.77 9.42 -41.80
C MET A 286 10.36 10.35 -42.95
N GLU A 287 11.30 11.06 -43.57
CA GLU A 287 11.04 11.92 -44.73
C GLU A 287 10.57 11.11 -45.95
N ASP A 288 11.23 9.99 -46.24
CA ASP A 288 10.83 9.05 -47.28
C ASP A 288 9.47 8.44 -46.97
N ALA A 289 9.27 7.95 -45.75
CA ALA A 289 8.00 7.39 -45.31
C ALA A 289 6.84 8.38 -45.47
N PHE A 290 7.10 9.66 -45.20
CA PHE A 290 6.14 10.73 -45.43
C PHE A 290 5.83 10.93 -46.92
N ALA A 291 6.85 10.91 -47.79
CA ALA A 291 6.67 11.01 -49.25
C ALA A 291 5.87 9.82 -49.81
N PHE A 292 6.15 8.60 -49.34
CA PHE A 292 5.43 7.39 -49.72
C PHE A 292 4.08 7.21 -49.01
N LYS A 293 3.67 8.17 -48.16
CA LYS A 293 2.43 8.11 -47.35
C LYS A 293 2.30 6.81 -46.53
N ALA A 294 3.42 6.25 -46.11
CA ALA A 294 3.53 5.01 -45.36
C ALA A 294 3.82 5.31 -43.89
N PHE A 295 2.81 5.20 -43.04
CA PHE A 295 2.88 5.60 -41.62
C PHE A 295 2.87 4.37 -40.71
N SER A 296 4.06 3.86 -40.37
CA SER A 296 4.26 2.73 -39.45
C SER A 296 5.72 2.66 -38.99
N CYS A 297 6.00 2.03 -37.85
CA CYS A 297 7.38 1.86 -37.37
C CYS A 297 8.11 0.75 -38.14
N GLU A 298 7.37 -0.26 -38.59
CA GLU A 298 7.86 -1.38 -39.40
C GLU A 298 8.37 -0.89 -40.76
N TYR A 299 7.68 0.08 -41.37
CA TYR A 299 8.14 0.68 -42.62
C TYR A 299 9.41 1.51 -42.45
N ILE A 300 9.51 2.28 -41.37
CA ILE A 300 10.73 3.02 -41.04
C ILE A 300 11.90 2.05 -40.80
N ALA A 301 11.68 0.96 -40.06
CA ALA A 301 12.70 -0.08 -39.86
C ALA A 301 13.17 -0.67 -41.19
N ASN A 302 12.24 -1.03 -42.09
CA ASN A 302 12.57 -1.58 -43.40
C ASN A 302 13.38 -0.59 -44.27
N LEU A 303 13.02 0.69 -44.30
CA LEU A 303 13.77 1.71 -45.03
C LEU A 303 15.21 1.87 -44.52
N ILE A 304 15.39 1.80 -43.19
CA ILE A 304 16.71 1.86 -42.57
C ILE A 304 17.52 0.62 -42.95
N GLU A 305 16.93 -0.57 -42.81
CA GLU A 305 17.60 -1.83 -43.17
C GLU A 305 18.00 -1.88 -44.65
N GLN A 306 17.12 -1.45 -45.56
CA GLN A 306 17.42 -1.42 -46.99
C GLN A 306 18.62 -0.53 -47.32
N ARG A 307 18.80 0.57 -46.59
CA ARG A 307 19.94 1.49 -46.78
C ARG A 307 21.24 0.98 -46.17
N VAL A 308 21.14 0.19 -45.09
CA VAL A 308 22.30 -0.47 -44.47
C VAL A 308 22.76 -1.67 -45.31
N ARG A 309 21.86 -2.32 -46.06
CA ARG A 309 22.21 -3.39 -46.98
C ARG A 309 23.14 -2.87 -48.08
N LYS A 310 24.40 -3.31 -48.05
CA LYS A 310 25.31 -3.17 -49.19
C LYS A 310 24.72 -3.97 -50.37
N LEU A 311 24.44 -3.28 -51.48
CA LEU A 311 24.10 -3.97 -52.72
C LEU A 311 25.27 -4.87 -53.11
N PRO A 312 25.03 -6.11 -53.58
CA PRO A 312 26.09 -6.93 -54.12
C PRO A 312 26.78 -6.16 -55.25
N GLU A 313 28.11 -6.10 -55.23
CA GLU A 313 28.85 -5.54 -56.35
C GLU A 313 28.43 -6.29 -57.62
N PRO A 314 28.03 -5.58 -58.70
CA PRO A 314 27.70 -6.25 -59.95
C PRO A 314 28.92 -7.06 -60.39
N GLY A 315 28.82 -8.39 -60.34
CA GLY A 315 29.89 -9.27 -60.76
C GLY A 315 30.28 -8.96 -62.21
N ALA A 316 31.57 -9.00 -62.51
CA ALA A 316 32.08 -8.79 -63.86
C ALA A 316 31.27 -9.65 -64.84
N LEU A 317 30.71 -9.02 -65.88
CA LEU A 317 29.89 -9.69 -66.86
C LEU A 317 30.74 -10.74 -67.58
N GLN A 318 30.62 -12.01 -67.19
CA GLN A 318 31.40 -13.10 -67.77
C GLN A 318 30.82 -13.47 -69.14
N LEU A 319 31.37 -12.86 -70.20
CA LEU A 319 31.11 -13.27 -71.57
C LEU A 319 31.79 -14.63 -71.79
N THR A 320 31.00 -15.70 -71.79
CA THR A 320 31.51 -17.09 -71.90
C THR A 320 31.78 -17.53 -73.34
N ARG A 321 31.31 -16.78 -74.35
CA ARG A 321 31.52 -17.11 -75.76
C ARG A 321 32.18 -15.95 -76.50
N ARG A 322 33.20 -16.27 -77.31
CA ARG A 322 33.98 -15.31 -78.09
C ARG A 322 33.16 -14.53 -79.14
N GLN A 323 32.00 -15.07 -79.51
CA GLN A 323 31.04 -14.49 -80.45
C GLN A 323 30.15 -13.38 -79.83
N ASP A 324 30.13 -13.27 -78.50
CA ASP A 324 29.40 -12.20 -77.79
C ASP A 324 30.29 -10.95 -77.58
N LEU A 325 31.58 -11.03 -77.96
CA LEU A 325 32.45 -9.86 -78.11
C LEU A 325 32.08 -9.16 -79.41
N LEU A 326 31.23 -8.15 -79.33
CA LEU A 326 31.09 -7.19 -80.41
C LEU A 326 32.44 -6.47 -80.56
N GLU A 327 33.11 -6.60 -81.71
CA GLU A 327 34.29 -5.80 -82.07
C GLU A 327 33.87 -4.35 -82.35
N ILE A 328 33.39 -3.67 -81.32
CA ILE A 328 33.06 -2.25 -81.38
C ILE A 328 34.36 -1.51 -81.14
N THR A 329 34.94 -1.00 -82.22
CA THR A 329 36.03 -0.01 -82.11
C THR A 329 35.39 1.30 -81.66
N VAL A 330 35.31 1.50 -80.35
CA VAL A 330 34.88 2.78 -79.78
C VAL A 330 35.97 3.80 -80.10
N GLN A 331 35.69 4.75 -80.99
CA GLN A 331 36.59 5.87 -81.23
C GLN A 331 36.84 6.57 -79.90
N LYS A 332 38.13 6.80 -79.57
CA LYS A 332 38.52 7.54 -78.36
C LYS A 332 37.69 8.84 -78.32
N PRO A 333 36.92 9.09 -77.24
CA PRO A 333 36.16 10.31 -77.11
C PRO A 333 37.10 11.51 -77.29
N ASP A 334 36.70 12.47 -78.12
CA ASP A 334 37.43 13.71 -78.25
C ASP A 334 37.32 14.50 -76.94
N MET A 335 38.41 14.49 -76.17
CA MET A 335 38.48 15.16 -74.86
C MET A 335 38.67 16.67 -75.00
N GLU A 336 38.87 17.22 -76.21
CA GLU A 336 38.94 18.68 -76.41
C GLU A 336 37.64 19.40 -76.05
N ILE A 337 36.50 18.70 -76.09
CA ILE A 337 35.19 19.25 -75.74
C ILE A 337 35.15 19.72 -74.28
N TYR A 338 35.86 19.04 -73.38
CA TYR A 338 35.96 19.44 -71.96
C TYR A 338 36.94 20.58 -71.72
N ASN A 339 37.94 20.78 -72.59
CA ASN A 339 38.88 21.90 -72.49
C ASN A 339 38.24 23.25 -72.88
N LYS A 340 37.20 23.26 -73.74
CA LYS A 340 36.43 24.49 -74.02
C LYS A 340 35.60 24.98 -72.82
N SER A 341 35.26 24.10 -71.87
CA SER A 341 34.54 24.48 -70.65
C SER A 341 35.44 25.19 -69.63
N LEU A 342 36.75 24.89 -69.62
CA LEU A 342 37.70 25.46 -68.66
C LEU A 342 38.20 26.85 -69.06
N LYS A 343 38.21 27.19 -70.36
CA LYS A 343 38.58 28.55 -70.83
C LYS A 343 37.47 29.59 -70.71
N LYS A 344 36.21 29.20 -70.48
CA LYS A 344 35.10 30.16 -70.27
C LYS A 344 35.00 30.69 -68.83
N SER A 345 35.75 30.10 -67.89
CA SER A 345 35.80 30.54 -66.48
C SER A 345 36.97 31.48 -66.16
N GLU A 346 37.95 31.65 -67.04
CA GLU A 346 39.09 32.56 -66.81
C GLU A 346 38.89 33.97 -67.43
N ASP A 347 37.86 34.18 -68.26
CA ASP A 347 37.56 35.48 -68.90
C ASP A 347 36.45 36.28 -68.15
N LYS A 348 36.18 35.93 -66.88
CA LYS A 348 35.23 36.63 -65.98
C LYS A 348 35.79 36.86 -64.57
N SER A 349 37.07 37.20 -64.45
CA SER A 349 37.64 37.79 -63.23
C SER A 349 38.25 39.15 -63.52
#